data_AF-A0A9D8FQ30-F1
#
_entry.id   AF-A0A9D8FQ30-F1
#
_cell.length_a   1.000
_cell.length_b   1.000
_cell.length_c   1.000
_cell.angle_alpha   90.00
_cell.angle_beta   90.00
_cell.angle_gamma   90.00
#
_symmetry.space_group_name_H-M   'P 1'
#
loop_
_entity.id
_entity.type
_entity.pdbx_description
1 polymer ?
#
loop_
_entity_poly.entity_id
_entity_poly.type
_entity_poly.pdbx_seq_one_letter_code
_entity_poly.pdbx_strand_id
1 'polypeptide(L)'
;MQKKLIRTLAVILGLSLFSCASGLKLQFQQPAHVSLAGVKRLAIAPCTGVKEASALEEKLVLDLDSLNYFLLFDKNKLSDTLRQHQLTYSQIALSDSASLIKIGEELYLDAMLFSDLKILELEIEAHGSEKIERKVWTGEYERDEFGEILTEKNADGVEVKRKKMKVKILDQQFQIRKASIDVFFRFVDFQMGTVFGAWNIVENYVDNTLIGKDSENLPDENQIKDILINRALKKLLGEIAPKITNVKRPIETGIAALDSGVVFARNNQWDEALKVWQRAEETHPTNAKVYYNLGLALEAQGNFRAAEMQYLSASLLDINNKLYEKALGNIQKIWIAKSNSLLPE
;
A
#
# COMPACT_ATOMS: atom_id res chain seq x y z
N MET A 1 0.06 4.98 55.63
CA MET A 1 0.68 3.92 54.79
C MET A 1 -0.40 2.91 54.46
N GLN A 2 -1.02 3.00 53.28
CA GLN A 2 -0.64 2.32 52.03
C GLN A 2 -1.36 0.97 51.86
N LYS A 3 -2.21 0.93 50.80
CA LYS A 3 -2.40 -0.17 49.82
C LYS A 3 -3.14 -1.42 50.33
N LYS A 4 -3.97 -2.13 49.56
CA LYS A 4 -4.38 -2.14 48.14
C LYS A 4 -5.61 -3.08 48.07
N LEU A 5 -6.68 -2.70 47.36
CA LEU A 5 -7.02 -3.18 46.01
C LEU A 5 -7.44 -4.66 45.96
N ILE A 6 -8.74 -4.91 45.74
CA ILE A 6 -9.33 -5.79 44.72
C ILE A 6 -10.85 -5.53 44.78
N ARG A 7 -11.38 -4.88 43.75
CA ARG A 7 -12.83 -4.76 43.50
C ARG A 7 -13.09 -5.25 42.08
N THR A 8 -14.24 -5.92 41.96
CA THR A 8 -15.08 -6.13 40.78
C THR A 8 -14.62 -7.10 39.69
N LEU A 9 -14.99 -8.38 39.88
CA LEU A 9 -15.50 -9.23 38.79
C LEU A 9 -17.00 -8.95 38.66
N ALA A 10 -17.43 -8.36 37.55
CA ALA A 10 -18.83 -8.35 37.13
C ALA A 10 -18.88 -8.87 35.70
N VAL A 11 -19.42 -10.08 35.57
CA VAL A 11 -19.66 -10.81 34.34
C VAL A 11 -20.72 -10.05 33.53
N ILE A 12 -20.33 -9.48 32.38
CA ILE A 12 -21.27 -8.99 31.38
C ILE A 12 -21.39 -10.05 30.29
N LEU A 13 -22.48 -10.80 30.35
CA LEU A 13 -22.97 -11.68 29.30
C LEU A 13 -23.56 -10.79 28.18
N GLY A 14 -22.76 -10.48 27.17
CA GLY A 14 -23.20 -9.70 26.01
C GLY A 14 -23.86 -10.60 24.96
N LEU A 15 -25.19 -10.66 24.97
CA LEU A 15 -26.01 -11.14 23.86
C LEU A 15 -25.80 -10.22 22.64
N SER A 16 -25.01 -10.67 21.66
CA SER A 16 -24.90 -10.01 20.36
C SER A 16 -25.93 -10.62 19.39
N LEU A 17 -27.11 -10.01 19.32
CA LEU A 17 -28.01 -10.16 18.19
C LEU A 17 -27.98 -8.86 17.37
N PHE A 18 -27.91 -9.05 16.05
CA PHE A 18 -27.98 -8.05 14.98
C PHE A 18 -26.74 -7.16 14.78
N SER A 19 -25.82 -7.65 13.95
CA SER A 19 -25.10 -6.78 13.02
C SER A 19 -25.22 -7.38 11.62
N CYS A 20 -25.82 -6.61 10.71
CA CYS A 20 -25.88 -6.92 9.29
C CYS A 20 -24.48 -7.31 8.78
N ALA A 21 -24.43 -8.39 8.00
CA ALA A 21 -23.23 -8.95 7.38
C ALA A 21 -22.55 -7.94 6.43
N SER A 22 -21.84 -6.98 7.01
CA SER A 22 -20.79 -6.24 6.33
C SER A 22 -19.64 -7.22 6.18
N GLY A 23 -19.57 -7.87 5.01
CA GLY A 23 -18.63 -8.96 4.74
C GLY A 23 -17.23 -8.68 5.29
N LEU A 24 -16.75 -9.61 6.11
CA LEU A 24 -15.49 -9.54 6.83
C LEU A 24 -14.33 -9.27 5.87
N LYS A 25 -13.51 -8.26 6.19
CA LYS A 25 -12.28 -7.94 5.47
C LYS A 25 -11.14 -8.70 6.13
N LEU A 26 -10.50 -9.57 5.37
CA LEU A 26 -9.38 -10.41 5.82
C LEU A 26 -8.11 -9.95 5.11
N GLN A 27 -6.96 -10.06 5.77
CA GLN A 27 -5.68 -9.69 5.16
C GLN A 27 -5.15 -10.85 4.33
N PHE A 28 -4.94 -10.59 3.05
CA PHE A 28 -4.41 -11.52 2.07
C PHE A 28 -3.14 -10.96 1.46
N GLN A 29 -2.11 -11.80 1.39
CA GLN A 29 -0.91 -11.50 0.63
C GLN A 29 -1.22 -11.65 -0.86
N GLN A 30 -1.08 -10.55 -1.60
CA GLN A 30 -1.03 -10.56 -3.06
C GLN A 30 0.42 -10.80 -3.49
N PRO A 31 0.64 -11.55 -4.59
CA PRO A 31 1.98 -11.70 -5.12
C PRO A 31 2.54 -10.34 -5.55
N ALA A 32 3.86 -10.22 -5.52
CA ALA A 32 4.55 -9.19 -6.30
C ALA A 32 4.14 -9.33 -7.78
N HIS A 33 4.06 -8.21 -8.51
CA HIS A 33 3.77 -8.29 -9.95
C HIS A 33 4.83 -9.11 -10.67
N VAL A 34 6.09 -9.00 -10.24
CA VAL A 34 7.19 -9.80 -10.78
C VAL A 34 7.63 -10.83 -9.74
N SER A 35 7.73 -12.10 -10.16
CA SER A 35 8.05 -13.21 -9.26
C SER A 35 9.56 -13.36 -9.05
N LEU A 36 10.11 -12.78 -7.98
CA LEU A 36 11.51 -12.95 -7.54
C LEU A 36 11.75 -14.32 -6.86
N ALA A 37 11.38 -15.42 -7.51
CA ALA A 37 11.45 -16.75 -6.91
C ALA A 37 12.89 -17.11 -6.53
N GLY A 38 13.15 -17.29 -5.23
CA GLY A 38 14.47 -17.69 -4.71
C GLY A 38 15.33 -16.54 -4.17
N VAL A 39 14.97 -15.28 -4.44
CA VAL A 39 15.68 -14.13 -3.91
C VAL A 39 15.29 -13.90 -2.45
N LYS A 40 16.24 -14.08 -1.53
CA LYS A 40 16.06 -13.76 -0.11
C LYS A 40 17.05 -12.69 0.35
N ARG A 41 18.30 -12.78 -0.10
CA ARG A 41 19.42 -11.91 0.28
C ARG A 41 19.56 -10.79 -0.73
N LEU A 42 19.11 -9.60 -0.34
CA LEU A 42 19.08 -8.43 -1.22
C LEU A 42 20.10 -7.39 -0.76
N ALA A 43 20.96 -6.96 -1.67
CA ALA A 43 21.79 -5.77 -1.51
C ALA A 43 21.12 -4.55 -2.16
N ILE A 44 21.29 -3.38 -1.54
CA ILE A 44 20.88 -2.10 -2.12
C ILE A 44 22.17 -1.32 -2.43
N ALA A 45 22.39 -1.04 -3.71
CA ALA A 45 23.50 -0.20 -4.13
C ALA A 45 23.21 1.27 -3.78
N PRO A 46 24.25 2.08 -3.51
CA PRO A 46 24.06 3.51 -3.28
C PRO A 46 23.29 4.17 -4.42
N CYS A 47 22.32 5.01 -4.07
CA CYS A 47 21.53 5.71 -5.09
C CYS A 47 22.39 6.76 -5.80
N THR A 48 22.37 6.75 -7.14
CA THR A 48 23.06 7.74 -7.96
C THR A 48 22.10 8.85 -8.40
N GLY A 49 22.66 9.93 -8.96
CA GLY A 49 21.87 11.01 -9.57
C GLY A 49 21.94 12.32 -8.79
N VAL A 50 20.81 13.02 -8.68
CA VAL A 50 20.73 14.36 -8.03
C VAL A 50 21.00 14.30 -6.52
N LYS A 51 21.18 15.47 -5.89
CA LYS A 51 21.60 15.62 -4.49
C LYS A 51 20.69 14.86 -3.50
N GLU A 52 19.41 14.79 -3.80
CA GLU A 52 18.37 14.14 -3.00
C GLU A 52 18.39 12.60 -3.08
N ALA A 53 19.28 12.00 -3.88
CA ALA A 53 19.39 10.54 -4.04
C ALA A 53 19.59 9.81 -2.70
N SER A 54 20.31 10.43 -1.76
CA SER A 54 20.51 9.88 -0.40
C SER A 54 19.20 9.71 0.37
N ALA A 55 18.28 10.67 0.29
CA ALA A 55 16.98 10.59 0.98
C ALA A 55 16.10 9.47 0.39
N LEU A 56 16.14 9.29 -0.94
CA LEU A 56 15.47 8.18 -1.61
C LEU A 56 16.06 6.82 -1.16
N GLU A 57 17.39 6.70 -1.09
CA GLU A 57 18.07 5.48 -0.64
C GLU A 57 17.67 5.11 0.80
N GLU A 58 17.76 6.06 1.73
CA GLU A 58 17.41 5.85 3.13
C GLU A 58 15.97 5.37 3.27
N LYS A 59 15.04 6.03 2.55
CA LYS A 59 13.62 5.66 2.59
C LYS A 59 13.37 4.29 1.97
N LEU A 60 14.03 3.97 0.86
CA LEU A 60 13.94 2.65 0.20
C LEU A 60 14.40 1.53 1.13
N VAL A 61 15.53 1.70 1.82
CA VAL A 61 16.07 0.72 2.78
C VAL A 61 15.07 0.49 3.91
N LEU A 62 14.54 1.56 4.51
CA LEU A 62 13.54 1.48 5.58
C LEU A 62 12.26 0.77 5.14
N ASP A 63 11.74 1.11 3.97
CA ASP A 63 10.50 0.51 3.47
C ASP A 63 10.71 -0.98 3.13
N LEU A 64 11.85 -1.37 2.55
CA LEU A 64 12.19 -2.76 2.29
C LEU A 64 12.37 -3.59 3.57
N ASP A 65 13.04 -3.03 4.58
CA ASP A 65 13.25 -3.67 5.88
C ASP A 65 11.90 -3.92 6.58
N SER A 66 11.01 -2.93 6.54
CA SER A 66 9.67 -3.03 7.17
C SER A 66 8.81 -4.17 6.62
N LEU A 67 9.06 -4.60 5.38
CA LEU A 67 8.33 -5.70 4.75
C LEU A 67 8.71 -7.07 5.33
N ASN A 68 9.88 -7.20 5.96
CA ASN A 68 10.45 -8.47 6.43
C ASN A 68 10.45 -9.58 5.36
N TYR A 69 10.49 -9.19 4.08
CA TYR A 69 10.42 -10.11 2.94
C TYR A 69 11.82 -10.46 2.41
N PHE A 70 12.74 -9.50 2.43
CA PHE A 70 14.14 -9.68 2.08
C PHE A 70 15.03 -9.58 3.32
N LEU A 71 16.09 -10.37 3.35
CA LEU A 71 17.23 -10.18 4.24
C LEU A 71 18.16 -9.14 3.61
N LEU A 72 18.08 -7.90 4.09
CA LEU A 72 18.90 -6.80 3.60
C LEU A 72 20.35 -6.92 4.08
N PHE A 73 21.29 -6.66 3.18
CA PHE A 73 22.71 -6.62 3.51
C PHE A 73 23.10 -5.28 4.13
N ASP A 74 23.92 -5.33 5.17
CA ASP A 74 24.49 -4.14 5.79
C ASP A 74 25.37 -3.37 4.78
N LYS A 75 25.13 -2.07 4.67
CA LYS A 75 25.79 -1.19 3.70
C LYS A 75 27.29 -1.11 3.90
N ASN A 76 27.76 -1.03 5.16
CA ASN A 76 29.18 -0.90 5.47
C ASN A 76 29.89 -2.21 5.15
N LYS A 77 29.32 -3.33 5.59
CA LYS A 77 29.84 -4.66 5.30
C LYS A 77 29.90 -4.93 3.80
N LEU A 78 28.87 -4.57 3.04
CA LEU A 78 28.88 -4.73 1.59
C LEU A 78 29.99 -3.91 0.93
N SER A 79 30.16 -2.66 1.36
CA SER A 79 31.21 -1.77 0.84
C SER A 79 32.61 -2.32 1.11
N ASP A 80 32.83 -2.87 2.31
CA ASP A 80 34.09 -3.49 2.70
C ASP A 80 34.37 -4.76 1.87
N THR A 81 33.38 -5.64 1.70
CA THR A 81 33.52 -6.85 0.88
C THR A 81 33.81 -6.50 -0.58
N LEU A 82 33.11 -5.51 -1.15
CA LEU A 82 33.38 -5.06 -2.53
C LEU A 82 34.81 -4.54 -2.68
N ARG A 83 35.31 -3.76 -1.71
CA ARG A 83 36.69 -3.27 -1.71
C ARG A 83 37.70 -4.42 -1.63
N GLN A 84 37.46 -5.45 -0.83
CA GLN A 84 38.34 -6.62 -0.72
C GLN A 84 38.45 -7.37 -2.05
N HIS A 85 37.34 -7.48 -2.79
CA HIS A 85 37.30 -8.12 -4.10
C HIS A 85 37.68 -7.17 -5.27
N GLN A 86 38.07 -5.92 -4.96
CA GLN A 86 38.40 -4.89 -5.96
C GLN A 86 37.27 -4.61 -6.96
N LEU A 87 36.01 -4.77 -6.51
CA LEU A 87 34.81 -4.57 -7.31
C LEU A 87 34.18 -3.21 -7.04
N THR A 88 33.59 -2.61 -8.07
CA THR A 88 32.75 -1.41 -7.94
C THR A 88 31.31 -1.69 -8.33
N TYR A 89 30.37 -0.90 -7.78
CA TYR A 89 28.96 -0.97 -8.17
C TYR A 89 28.75 -0.77 -9.68
N SER A 90 29.51 0.13 -10.31
CA SER A 90 29.45 0.37 -11.75
C SER A 90 29.91 -0.83 -12.58
N GLN A 91 30.94 -1.55 -12.12
CA GLN A 91 31.39 -2.78 -12.79
C GLN A 91 30.33 -3.87 -12.68
N ILE A 92 29.75 -4.07 -11.49
CA ILE A 92 28.65 -5.02 -11.30
C ILE A 92 27.47 -4.66 -12.22
N ALA A 93 27.18 -3.36 -12.38
CA ALA A 93 26.10 -2.91 -13.24
C ALA A 93 26.27 -3.25 -14.72
N LEU A 94 27.52 -3.36 -15.19
CA LEU A 94 27.88 -3.58 -16.59
C LEU A 94 28.42 -4.99 -16.86
N SER A 95 28.44 -5.86 -15.86
CA SER A 95 29.01 -7.20 -15.94
C SER A 95 28.16 -8.13 -16.81
N ASP A 96 28.80 -9.06 -17.52
CA ASP A 96 28.12 -10.14 -18.21
C ASP A 96 27.51 -11.16 -17.23
N SER A 97 26.67 -12.05 -17.74
CA SER A 97 25.94 -13.02 -16.92
C SER A 97 26.83 -13.97 -16.11
N ALA A 98 27.94 -14.45 -16.67
CA ALA A 98 28.83 -15.37 -15.97
C ALA A 98 29.56 -14.65 -14.82
N SER A 99 29.98 -13.41 -15.07
CA SER A 99 30.60 -12.54 -14.07
C SER A 99 29.62 -12.23 -12.93
N LEU A 100 28.36 -11.92 -13.23
CA LEU A 100 27.33 -11.66 -12.23
C LEU A 100 27.10 -12.86 -11.30
N ILE A 101 26.99 -14.07 -11.85
CA ILE A 101 26.79 -15.29 -11.04
C ILE A 101 27.94 -15.47 -10.06
N LYS A 102 29.18 -15.38 -10.55
CA LYS A 102 30.37 -15.51 -9.72
C LYS A 102 30.42 -14.45 -8.60
N ILE A 103 30.06 -13.21 -8.90
CA ILE A 103 30.00 -12.13 -7.91
C ILE A 103 28.96 -12.44 -6.84
N GLY A 104 27.77 -12.93 -7.20
CA GLY A 104 26.74 -13.33 -6.24
C GLY A 104 27.19 -14.45 -5.31
N GLU A 105 27.89 -15.46 -5.84
CA GLU A 105 28.46 -16.56 -5.05
C GLU A 105 29.50 -16.05 -4.05
N GLU A 106 30.45 -15.21 -4.50
CA GLU A 106 31.50 -14.65 -3.65
C GLU A 106 30.95 -13.73 -2.55
N LEU A 107 29.95 -12.92 -2.89
CA LEU A 107 29.33 -11.98 -1.95
C LEU A 107 28.22 -12.61 -1.10
N TYR A 108 27.87 -13.87 -1.35
CA TYR A 108 26.71 -14.56 -0.76
C TYR A 108 25.40 -13.76 -0.92
N LEU A 109 25.18 -13.18 -2.11
CA LEU A 109 24.02 -12.38 -2.46
C LEU A 109 23.13 -13.11 -3.48
N ASP A 110 21.81 -12.98 -3.33
CA ASP A 110 20.87 -13.48 -4.34
C ASP A 110 20.59 -12.40 -5.40
N ALA A 111 20.50 -11.13 -4.98
CA ALA A 111 20.23 -10.03 -5.87
C ALA A 111 20.80 -8.69 -5.38
N MET A 112 20.86 -7.71 -6.29
CA MET A 112 21.20 -6.33 -5.99
C MET A 112 20.26 -5.35 -6.72
N LEU A 113 19.72 -4.39 -5.97
CA LEU A 113 18.90 -3.31 -6.49
C LEU A 113 19.76 -2.05 -6.67
N PHE A 114 19.73 -1.50 -7.87
CA PHE A 114 20.35 -0.23 -8.24
C PHE A 114 19.26 0.81 -8.49
N SER A 115 19.55 2.06 -8.12
CA SER A 115 18.64 3.19 -8.32
C SER A 115 19.40 4.41 -8.78
N ASP A 116 18.82 5.13 -9.74
CA ASP A 116 19.34 6.38 -10.28
C ASP A 116 18.22 7.44 -10.28
N LEU A 117 18.33 8.45 -9.41
CA LEU A 117 17.38 9.54 -9.28
C LEU A 117 17.76 10.67 -10.25
N LYS A 118 17.06 10.73 -11.37
CA LYS A 118 17.34 11.70 -12.45
C LYS A 118 16.77 13.08 -12.13
N ILE A 119 15.55 13.13 -11.62
CA ILE A 119 14.82 14.37 -11.35
C ILE A 119 14.14 14.24 -9.98
N LEU A 120 14.29 15.26 -9.14
CA LEU A 120 13.44 15.51 -7.97
C LEU A 120 13.45 17.00 -7.66
N GLU A 121 12.52 17.74 -8.26
CA GLU A 121 12.52 19.20 -8.14
C GLU A 121 11.11 19.79 -8.16
N LEU A 122 11.00 20.96 -7.54
CA LEU A 122 9.82 21.82 -7.61
C LEU A 122 9.93 22.64 -8.91
N GLU A 123 9.16 22.24 -9.92
CA GLU A 123 9.18 22.86 -11.25
C GLU A 123 8.56 24.26 -11.27
N ILE A 124 7.46 24.43 -10.53
CA ILE A 124 6.68 25.68 -10.54
C ILE A 124 6.26 26.03 -9.12
N GLU A 125 6.62 27.25 -8.70
CA GLU A 125 5.95 27.97 -7.64
C GLU A 125 5.34 29.25 -8.22
N ALA A 126 4.09 29.16 -8.66
CA ALA A 126 3.39 30.28 -9.27
C ALA A 126 2.49 30.97 -8.25
N HIS A 127 2.59 32.30 -8.21
CA HIS A 127 1.66 33.16 -7.50
C HIS A 127 0.87 33.96 -8.52
N GLY A 128 -0.45 34.02 -8.36
CA GLY A 128 -1.33 34.73 -9.28
C GLY A 128 -2.52 35.34 -8.59
N SER A 129 -3.23 36.21 -9.30
CA SER A 129 -4.46 36.83 -8.82
C SER A 129 -5.55 36.66 -9.85
N GLU A 130 -6.70 36.14 -9.42
CA GLU A 130 -7.90 36.04 -10.24
C GLU A 130 -8.95 37.05 -9.76
N LYS A 131 -9.61 37.69 -10.71
CA LYS A 131 -10.73 38.60 -10.42
C LYS A 131 -11.99 37.79 -10.21
N ILE A 132 -12.44 37.72 -8.96
CA ILE A 132 -13.68 37.03 -8.61
C ILE A 132 -14.79 38.03 -8.29
N GLU A 133 -16.02 37.70 -8.69
CA GLU A 133 -17.21 38.44 -8.28
C GLU A 133 -17.70 37.93 -6.93
N ARG A 134 -17.68 38.78 -5.90
CA ARG A 134 -18.20 38.45 -4.57
C ARG A 134 -19.35 39.38 -4.20
N LYS A 135 -20.47 38.80 -3.74
CA LYS A 135 -21.53 39.58 -3.10
C LYS A 135 -21.06 40.00 -1.71
N VAL A 136 -20.84 41.29 -1.51
CA VAL A 136 -20.40 41.86 -0.24
C VAL A 136 -21.56 42.67 0.34
N TRP A 137 -21.80 42.53 1.64
CA TRP A 137 -22.79 43.33 2.34
C TRP A 137 -22.39 44.80 2.32
N THR A 138 -23.31 45.68 1.94
CA THR A 138 -23.01 47.12 1.83
C THR A 138 -22.99 47.85 3.18
N GLY A 139 -23.37 47.18 4.27
CA GLY A 139 -23.66 47.81 5.56
C GLY A 139 -25.11 48.30 5.69
N GLU A 140 -25.91 48.21 4.62
CA GLU A 140 -27.31 48.61 4.58
C GLU A 140 -28.24 47.39 4.47
N TYR A 141 -29.53 47.60 4.77
CA TYR A 141 -30.58 46.61 4.54
C TYR A 141 -31.45 47.03 3.35
N GLU A 142 -32.03 46.05 2.66
CA GLU A 142 -32.98 46.32 1.59
C GLU A 142 -34.24 46.97 2.15
N ARG A 143 -34.83 47.90 1.40
CA ARG A 143 -36.04 48.64 1.78
C ARG A 143 -37.08 48.57 0.67
N ASP A 144 -38.35 48.62 1.03
CA ASP A 144 -39.47 48.69 0.09
C ASP A 144 -39.75 50.11 -0.44
N GLU A 145 -40.81 50.27 -1.23
CA GLU A 145 -41.22 51.55 -1.84
C GLU A 145 -41.61 52.64 -0.82
N PHE A 146 -41.91 52.23 0.42
CA PHE A 146 -42.28 53.12 1.53
C PHE A 146 -41.12 53.37 2.50
N GLY A 147 -39.96 52.74 2.26
CA GLY A 147 -38.74 52.89 3.05
C GLY A 147 -38.62 51.93 4.23
N GLU A 148 -39.52 50.96 4.39
CA GLU A 148 -39.46 49.95 5.44
C GLU A 148 -38.42 48.87 5.13
N ILE A 149 -37.71 48.37 6.16
CA ILE A 149 -36.66 47.36 5.96
C ILE A 149 -37.30 46.00 5.68
N LEU A 150 -36.91 45.39 4.56
CA LEU A 150 -37.36 44.05 4.20
C LEU A 150 -36.75 43.01 5.15
N THR A 151 -37.57 42.05 5.57
CA THR A 151 -37.14 40.89 6.35
C THR A 151 -37.31 39.60 5.54
N GLU A 152 -36.55 38.57 5.91
CA GLU A 152 -36.66 37.22 5.39
C GLU A 152 -36.55 36.24 6.54
N LYS A 153 -37.14 35.04 6.43
CA LYS A 153 -36.98 34.01 7.45
C LYS A 153 -35.71 33.21 7.19
N ASN A 154 -34.87 33.06 8.20
CA ASN A 154 -33.69 32.18 8.12
C ASN A 154 -34.09 30.69 8.15
N ALA A 155 -33.10 29.79 8.07
CA ALA A 155 -33.32 28.34 8.09
C ALA A 155 -34.05 27.83 9.36
N ASP A 156 -33.98 28.59 10.46
CA ASP A 156 -34.64 28.29 11.75
C ASP A 156 -36.01 28.99 11.89
N GLY A 157 -36.52 29.62 10.82
CA GLY A 157 -37.81 30.30 10.79
C GLY A 157 -37.85 31.68 11.45
N VAL A 158 -36.70 32.20 11.89
CA VAL A 158 -36.57 33.52 12.54
C VAL A 158 -36.49 34.62 11.50
N GLU A 159 -37.29 35.67 11.67
CA GLU A 159 -37.23 36.85 10.79
C GLU A 159 -35.92 37.63 11.01
N VAL A 160 -35.14 37.73 9.94
CA VAL A 160 -33.88 38.47 9.86
C VAL A 160 -33.99 39.57 8.81
N LYS A 161 -33.36 40.71 9.06
CA LYS A 161 -33.35 41.83 8.11
C LYS A 161 -32.55 41.45 6.85
N ARG A 162 -33.13 41.66 5.68
CA ARG A 162 -32.50 41.33 4.40
C ARG A 162 -31.36 42.29 4.11
N LYS A 163 -30.14 41.76 4.08
CA LYS A 163 -28.93 42.53 3.83
C LYS A 163 -28.89 42.98 2.38
N LYS A 164 -28.63 44.27 2.14
CA LYS A 164 -28.37 44.78 0.79
C LYS A 164 -26.98 44.33 0.35
N MET A 165 -26.94 43.50 -0.68
CA MET A 165 -25.69 42.94 -1.21
C MET A 165 -25.27 43.70 -2.47
N LYS A 166 -23.99 44.02 -2.60
CA LYS A 166 -23.41 44.57 -3.84
C LYS A 166 -22.36 43.61 -4.38
N VAL A 167 -22.38 43.37 -5.69
CA VAL A 167 -21.31 42.63 -6.35
C VAL A 167 -20.06 43.51 -6.38
N LYS A 168 -18.98 43.01 -5.80
CA LYS A 168 -17.66 43.64 -5.83
C LYS A 168 -16.69 42.66 -6.49
N ILE A 169 -15.94 43.15 -7.47
CA ILE A 169 -14.82 42.43 -8.04
C ILE A 169 -13.67 42.51 -7.04
N LEU A 170 -13.16 41.36 -6.62
CA LEU A 170 -12.04 41.24 -5.69
C LEU A 170 -10.90 40.49 -6.40
N ASP A 171 -9.67 40.95 -6.19
CA ASP A 171 -8.49 40.20 -6.58
C ASP A 171 -8.24 39.12 -5.52
N GLN A 172 -8.46 37.87 -5.90
CA GLN A 172 -8.19 36.71 -5.08
C GLN A 172 -6.82 36.15 -5.46
N GLN A 173 -5.89 36.23 -4.53
CA GLN A 173 -4.54 35.69 -4.70
C GLN A 173 -4.56 34.16 -4.54
N PHE A 174 -3.78 33.46 -5.34
CA PHE A 174 -3.60 32.01 -5.28
C PHE A 174 -2.12 31.64 -5.43
N GLN A 175 -1.78 30.46 -4.93
CA GLN A 175 -0.47 29.82 -5.07
C GLN A 175 -0.65 28.45 -5.69
N ILE A 176 0.21 28.08 -6.64
CA ILE A 176 0.27 26.76 -7.26
C ILE A 176 1.67 26.20 -7.09
N ARG A 177 1.77 24.94 -6.65
CA ARG A 177 3.02 24.19 -6.61
C ARG A 177 2.96 23.01 -7.57
N LYS A 178 3.99 22.87 -8.40
CA LYS A 178 4.21 21.68 -9.23
C LYS A 178 5.60 21.12 -8.96
N ALA A 179 5.69 19.81 -8.87
CA ALA A 179 6.95 19.10 -8.69
C ALA A 179 6.89 17.75 -9.41
N SER A 180 8.06 17.22 -9.74
CA SER A 180 8.18 15.95 -10.44
C SER A 180 9.33 15.12 -9.89
N ILE A 181 9.21 13.81 -10.01
CA ILE A 181 10.26 12.85 -9.71
C ILE A 181 10.41 11.87 -10.88
N ASP A 182 11.65 11.59 -11.28
CA ASP A 182 12.01 10.54 -12.25
C ASP A 182 13.12 9.67 -11.66
N VAL A 183 12.80 8.42 -11.38
CA VAL A 183 13.74 7.43 -10.83
C VAL A 183 13.79 6.22 -11.73
N PHE A 184 15.00 5.80 -12.06
CA PHE A 184 15.25 4.53 -12.71
C PHE A 184 15.76 3.50 -11.69
N PHE A 185 15.06 2.37 -11.61
CA PHE A 185 15.45 1.21 -10.81
C PHE A 185 15.89 0.08 -11.71
N ARG A 186 16.95 -0.63 -11.33
CA ARG A 186 17.44 -1.82 -12.02
C ARG A 186 17.75 -2.91 -11.02
N PHE A 187 17.15 -4.08 -11.21
CA PHE A 187 17.28 -5.22 -10.33
C PHE A 187 18.11 -6.30 -11.01
N VAL A 188 19.23 -6.66 -10.39
CA VAL A 188 20.14 -7.68 -10.88
C VAL A 188 19.94 -8.95 -10.05
N ASP A 189 19.61 -10.04 -10.72
CA ASP A 189 19.55 -11.37 -10.13
C ASP A 189 20.88 -12.09 -10.37
N PHE A 190 21.61 -12.35 -9.29
CA PHE A 190 22.89 -13.04 -9.38
C PHE A 190 22.74 -14.56 -9.53
N GLN A 191 21.62 -15.16 -9.14
CA GLN A 191 21.39 -16.59 -9.34
C GLN A 191 21.23 -16.91 -10.83
N MET A 192 20.54 -16.03 -11.58
CA MET A 192 20.36 -16.18 -13.02
C MET A 192 21.42 -15.45 -13.85
N GLY A 193 22.18 -14.53 -13.24
CA GLY A 193 23.16 -13.71 -13.95
C GLY A 193 22.50 -12.71 -14.92
N THR A 194 21.30 -12.25 -14.63
CA THR A 194 20.54 -11.37 -15.54
C THR A 194 20.04 -10.12 -14.84
N VAL A 195 19.76 -9.09 -15.64
CA VAL A 195 18.91 -7.99 -15.18
C VAL A 195 17.49 -8.53 -15.17
N PHE A 196 16.97 -8.77 -13.98
CA PHE A 196 15.65 -9.33 -13.77
C PHE A 196 14.54 -8.35 -14.13
N GLY A 197 14.75 -7.06 -13.83
CA GLY A 197 13.78 -6.02 -14.11
C GLY A 197 14.40 -4.64 -14.09
N ALA A 198 13.82 -3.74 -14.87
CA ALA A 198 14.13 -2.32 -14.86
C ALA A 198 12.84 -1.51 -14.89
N TRP A 199 12.72 -0.52 -14.00
CA TRP A 199 11.53 0.30 -13.88
C TRP A 199 11.91 1.78 -13.94
N ASN A 200 11.36 2.50 -14.89
CA ASN A 200 11.42 3.96 -14.90
C ASN A 200 10.13 4.51 -14.31
N ILE A 201 10.21 5.11 -13.13
CA ILE A 201 9.06 5.61 -12.38
C ILE A 201 9.06 7.13 -12.43
N VAL A 202 8.03 7.67 -13.08
CA VAL A 202 7.79 9.12 -13.15
C VAL A 202 6.50 9.44 -12.39
N GLU A 203 6.57 10.41 -11.48
CA GLU A 203 5.45 10.89 -10.67
C GLU A 203 5.44 12.41 -10.63
N ASN A 204 4.24 13.00 -10.62
CA ASN A 204 4.05 14.44 -10.59
C ASN A 204 3.16 14.84 -9.40
N TYR A 205 3.43 16.01 -8.85
CA TYR A 205 2.62 16.68 -7.82
C TYR A 205 2.13 18.00 -8.40
N VAL A 206 0.84 18.27 -8.25
CA VAL A 206 0.22 19.55 -8.60
C VAL A 206 -0.83 19.86 -7.55
N ASP A 207 -0.72 21.01 -6.93
CA ASP A 207 -1.69 21.47 -5.93
C ASP A 207 -1.77 23.00 -5.91
N ASN A 208 -2.90 23.52 -5.44
CA ASN A 208 -3.14 24.95 -5.39
C ASN A 208 -3.96 25.37 -4.17
N THR A 209 -3.64 26.55 -3.62
CA THR A 209 -4.39 27.14 -2.52
C THR A 209 -4.68 28.61 -2.80
N LEU A 210 -5.69 29.14 -2.13
CA LEU A 210 -5.97 30.56 -2.07
C LEU A 210 -5.05 31.19 -1.03
N ILE A 211 -4.65 32.45 -1.18
CA ILE A 211 -3.85 33.16 -0.17
C ILE A 211 -4.81 34.05 0.65
N GLY A 212 -5.01 33.73 1.93
CA GLY A 212 -5.96 34.46 2.80
C GLY A 212 -5.92 34.07 4.28
N LYS A 213 -6.77 34.68 5.12
CA LYS A 213 -6.80 34.41 6.57
C LYS A 213 -7.21 32.98 6.95
N ASP A 214 -7.94 32.31 6.05
CA ASP A 214 -8.47 30.96 6.24
C ASP A 214 -7.90 29.97 5.21
N SER A 215 -6.76 30.29 4.58
CA SER A 215 -6.17 29.41 3.56
C SER A 215 -5.48 28.19 4.16
N GLU A 216 -5.72 27.02 3.57
CA GLU A 216 -4.88 25.85 3.82
C GLU A 216 -3.46 26.11 3.28
N ASN A 217 -2.45 25.85 4.10
CA ASN A 217 -1.06 25.97 3.66
C ASN A 217 -0.71 24.78 2.75
N LEU A 218 -0.18 25.08 1.57
CA LEU A 218 0.38 24.02 0.72
C LEU A 218 1.58 23.38 1.42
N PRO A 219 1.76 22.05 1.27
CA PRO A 219 2.95 21.36 1.75
C PRO A 219 4.22 22.04 1.25
N ASP A 220 5.21 22.20 2.12
CA ASP A 220 6.50 22.80 1.74
C ASP A 220 7.29 21.91 0.76
N GLU A 221 8.38 22.44 0.20
CA GLU A 221 9.19 21.74 -0.80
C GLU A 221 9.66 20.36 -0.30
N ASN A 222 10.10 20.25 0.95
CA ASN A 222 10.58 18.98 1.50
C ASN A 222 9.43 17.98 1.66
N GLN A 223 8.27 18.45 2.14
CA GLN A 223 7.07 17.62 2.23
C GLN A 223 6.60 17.13 0.87
N ILE A 224 6.65 17.97 -0.18
CA ILE A 224 6.33 17.57 -1.55
C ILE A 224 7.32 16.51 -2.05
N LYS A 225 8.62 16.72 -1.84
CA LYS A 225 9.66 15.75 -2.21
C LYS A 225 9.44 14.40 -1.51
N ASP A 226 9.14 14.41 -0.22
CA ASP A 226 8.81 13.20 0.54
C ASP A 226 7.56 12.50 -0.01
N ILE A 227 6.52 13.25 -0.38
CA ILE A 227 5.31 12.68 -1.01
C ILE A 227 5.68 11.98 -2.32
N LEU A 228 6.49 12.61 -3.17
CA LEU A 228 6.91 12.06 -4.46
C LEU A 228 7.78 10.81 -4.29
N ILE A 229 8.77 10.84 -3.39
CA ILE A 229 9.59 9.67 -3.02
C ILE A 229 8.70 8.51 -2.57
N ASN A 230 7.76 8.76 -1.65
CA ASN A 230 6.85 7.74 -1.13
C ASN A 230 5.97 7.13 -2.24
N ARG A 231 5.49 7.94 -3.19
CA ARG A 231 4.71 7.44 -4.34
C ARG A 231 5.57 6.57 -5.26
N ALA A 232 6.79 7.01 -5.58
CA ALA A 232 7.69 6.27 -6.43
C ALA A 232 8.09 4.91 -5.81
N LEU A 233 8.47 4.90 -4.53
CA LEU A 233 8.82 3.68 -3.82
C LEU A 233 7.64 2.73 -3.66
N LYS A 234 6.44 3.23 -3.36
CA LYS A 234 5.23 2.40 -3.28
C LYS A 234 4.92 1.67 -4.60
N LYS A 235 5.20 2.30 -5.74
CA LYS A 235 5.11 1.66 -7.06
C LYS A 235 6.15 0.55 -7.18
N LEU A 236 7.43 0.86 -6.99
CA LEU A 236 8.52 -0.12 -7.06
C LEU A 236 8.30 -1.33 -6.14
N LEU A 237 8.01 -1.09 -4.85
CA LEU A 237 7.77 -2.16 -3.87
C LEU A 237 6.60 -3.05 -4.28
N GLY A 238 5.66 -2.53 -5.06
CA GLY A 238 4.62 -3.35 -5.63
C GLY A 238 5.00 -4.24 -6.78
N GLU A 239 6.07 -3.91 -7.48
CA GLU A 239 6.64 -4.73 -8.53
C GLU A 239 7.42 -5.89 -7.93
N ILE A 240 8.21 -5.61 -6.88
CA ILE A 240 9.21 -6.55 -6.35
C ILE A 240 8.79 -7.29 -5.06
N ALA A 241 7.83 -6.76 -4.30
CA ALA A 241 7.44 -7.33 -3.02
C ALA A 241 5.94 -7.65 -2.95
N PRO A 242 5.56 -8.74 -2.26
CA PRO A 242 4.17 -9.06 -1.99
C PRO A 242 3.47 -7.94 -1.20
N LYS A 243 2.21 -7.67 -1.54
CA LYS A 243 1.40 -6.67 -0.83
C LYS A 243 0.36 -7.33 0.06
N ILE A 244 0.28 -6.90 1.32
CA ILE A 244 -0.84 -7.25 2.18
C ILE A 244 -2.04 -6.38 1.79
N THR A 245 -3.13 -7.01 1.40
CA THR A 245 -4.37 -6.34 0.99
C THR A 245 -5.57 -6.86 1.78
N ASN A 246 -6.53 -5.99 2.03
CA ASN A 246 -7.76 -6.38 2.71
C ASN A 246 -8.77 -6.87 1.67
N VAL A 247 -9.04 -8.17 1.67
CA VAL A 247 -9.93 -8.83 0.73
C VAL A 247 -11.12 -9.40 1.47
N LYS A 248 -12.32 -9.24 0.90
CA LYS A 248 -13.52 -9.89 1.41
C LYS A 248 -13.57 -11.33 0.89
N ARG A 249 -13.48 -12.30 1.80
CA ARG A 249 -13.71 -13.71 1.54
C ARG A 249 -14.69 -14.25 2.58
N PRO A 250 -15.70 -15.04 2.19
CA PRO A 250 -16.47 -15.80 3.17
C PRO A 250 -15.57 -16.88 3.77
N ILE A 251 -15.77 -17.22 5.04
CA ILE A 251 -15.09 -18.34 5.69
C ILE A 251 -16.18 -19.34 6.06
N GLU A 252 -15.95 -20.61 5.75
CA GLU A 252 -16.91 -21.67 6.06
C GLU A 252 -16.94 -21.98 7.56
N THR A 253 -18.13 -22.33 8.05
CA THR A 253 -18.40 -22.61 9.48
C THR A 253 -19.20 -23.91 9.61
N GLY A 254 -19.29 -24.47 10.83
CA GLY A 254 -20.30 -25.48 11.15
C GLY A 254 -19.87 -26.58 12.11
N ILE A 255 -18.58 -26.96 12.14
CA ILE A 255 -18.04 -27.86 13.17
C ILE A 255 -17.09 -27.06 14.08
N ALA A 256 -16.95 -27.50 15.33
CA ALA A 256 -16.17 -26.77 16.34
C ALA A 256 -14.74 -26.44 15.89
N ALA A 257 -14.08 -27.34 15.15
CA ALA A 257 -12.75 -27.08 14.61
C ALA A 257 -12.74 -25.99 13.53
N LEU A 258 -13.77 -25.93 12.66
CA LEU A 258 -13.89 -24.86 11.67
C LEU A 258 -14.11 -23.51 12.35
N ASP A 259 -15.04 -23.45 13.30
CA ASP A 259 -15.41 -22.23 14.00
C ASP A 259 -14.25 -21.70 14.87
N SER A 260 -13.44 -22.60 15.46
CA SER A 260 -12.21 -22.24 16.18
C SER A 260 -11.17 -21.59 15.25
N GLY A 261 -10.91 -22.21 14.08
CA GLY A 261 -9.98 -21.62 13.10
C GLY A 261 -10.46 -20.28 12.55
N VAL A 262 -11.78 -20.07 12.43
CA VAL A 262 -12.38 -18.78 12.04
C VAL A 262 -12.01 -17.66 13.03
N VAL A 263 -11.92 -17.95 14.33
CA VAL A 263 -11.50 -16.96 15.34
C VAL A 263 -10.06 -16.50 15.09
N PHE A 264 -9.14 -17.44 14.83
CA PHE A 264 -7.76 -17.13 14.50
C PHE A 264 -7.65 -16.35 13.17
N ALA A 265 -8.36 -16.80 12.13
CA ALA A 265 -8.39 -16.13 10.83
C ALA A 265 -8.91 -14.68 10.92
N ARG A 266 -9.94 -14.43 11.75
CA ARG A 266 -10.47 -13.08 12.01
C ARG A 266 -9.44 -12.14 12.64
N ASN A 267 -8.47 -12.69 13.36
CA ASN A 267 -7.36 -11.96 13.96
C ASN A 267 -6.11 -11.94 13.05
N ASN A 268 -6.23 -12.34 11.78
CA ASN A 268 -5.12 -12.55 10.84
C ASN A 268 -4.03 -13.52 11.35
N GLN A 269 -4.37 -14.38 12.31
CA GLN A 269 -3.48 -15.41 12.84
C GLN A 269 -3.56 -16.66 11.96
N TRP A 270 -3.11 -16.53 10.71
CA TRP A 270 -3.28 -17.56 9.68
C TRP A 270 -2.57 -18.87 9.99
N ASP A 271 -1.39 -18.82 10.64
CA ASP A 271 -0.66 -20.03 11.05
C ASP A 271 -1.45 -20.86 12.07
N GLU A 272 -2.10 -20.21 13.03
CA GLU A 272 -2.91 -20.89 14.04
C GLU A 272 -4.21 -21.41 13.44
N ALA A 273 -4.84 -20.65 12.53
CA ALA A 273 -6.01 -21.12 11.78
C ALA A 273 -5.68 -22.37 10.96
N LEU A 274 -4.52 -22.38 10.27
CA LEU A 274 -4.04 -23.51 9.48
C LEU A 274 -3.85 -24.75 10.34
N LYS A 275 -3.18 -24.65 11.50
CA LYS A 275 -2.98 -25.77 12.44
C LYS A 275 -4.31 -26.37 12.91
N VAL A 276 -5.28 -25.52 13.23
CA VAL A 276 -6.61 -25.98 13.69
C VAL A 276 -7.34 -26.70 12.55
N TRP A 277 -7.35 -26.14 11.35
CA TRP A 277 -8.03 -26.76 10.21
C TRP A 277 -7.32 -28.01 9.67
N GLN A 278 -6.01 -28.14 9.82
CA GLN A 278 -5.28 -29.38 9.50
C GLN A 278 -5.72 -30.53 10.40
N ARG A 279 -5.94 -30.29 11.70
CA ARG A 279 -6.54 -31.30 12.59
C ARG A 279 -7.99 -31.63 12.19
N ALA A 280 -8.71 -30.65 11.66
CA ALA A 280 -10.05 -30.89 11.14
C ALA A 280 -10.03 -31.76 9.88
N GLU A 281 -8.99 -31.68 9.05
CA GLU A 281 -8.79 -32.52 7.87
C GLU A 281 -8.59 -33.98 8.28
N GLU A 282 -7.76 -34.22 9.30
CA GLU A 282 -7.51 -35.57 9.84
C GLU A 282 -8.78 -36.22 10.42
N THR A 283 -9.64 -35.42 11.08
CA THR A 283 -10.83 -35.91 11.79
C THR A 283 -12.10 -35.92 10.93
N HIS A 284 -12.16 -35.06 9.90
CA HIS A 284 -13.30 -34.91 8.99
C HIS A 284 -12.85 -34.86 7.51
N PRO A 285 -12.25 -35.95 6.99
CA PRO A 285 -11.59 -35.96 5.67
C PRO A 285 -12.55 -35.82 4.47
N THR A 286 -13.86 -35.90 4.68
CA THR A 286 -14.88 -35.74 3.63
C THR A 286 -15.60 -34.38 3.70
N ASN A 287 -15.20 -33.50 4.61
CA ASN A 287 -15.84 -32.21 4.80
C ASN A 287 -15.20 -31.15 3.90
N ALA A 288 -15.84 -30.85 2.76
CA ALA A 288 -15.38 -29.85 1.78
C ALA A 288 -15.04 -28.48 2.37
N LYS A 289 -15.74 -28.07 3.44
CA LYS A 289 -15.51 -26.79 4.13
C LYS A 289 -14.13 -26.69 4.77
N VAL A 290 -13.59 -27.81 5.23
CA VAL A 290 -12.24 -27.87 5.83
C VAL A 290 -11.20 -27.54 4.77
N TYR A 291 -11.26 -28.21 3.63
CA TYR A 291 -10.37 -27.97 2.49
C TYR A 291 -10.49 -26.54 1.96
N TYR A 292 -11.71 -25.99 1.91
CA TYR A 292 -11.90 -24.59 1.53
C TYR A 292 -11.20 -23.62 2.50
N ASN A 293 -11.38 -23.80 3.81
CA ASN A 293 -10.75 -22.94 4.80
C ASN A 293 -9.21 -23.10 4.84
N LEU A 294 -8.69 -24.32 4.65
CA LEU A 294 -7.26 -24.56 4.45
C LEU A 294 -6.73 -23.79 3.23
N GLY A 295 -7.45 -23.85 2.12
CA GLY A 295 -7.15 -23.07 0.91
C GLY A 295 -7.12 -21.57 1.17
N LEU A 296 -8.08 -21.05 1.95
CA LEU A 296 -8.11 -19.64 2.34
C LEU A 296 -6.91 -19.23 3.19
N ALA A 297 -6.52 -20.03 4.19
CA ALA A 297 -5.33 -19.75 4.99
C ALA A 297 -4.06 -19.71 4.13
N LEU A 298 -3.91 -20.68 3.24
CA LEU A 298 -2.76 -20.75 2.33
C LEU A 298 -2.74 -19.61 1.31
N GLU A 299 -3.90 -19.23 0.76
CA GLU A 299 -4.04 -18.05 -0.13
C GLU A 299 -3.66 -16.77 0.63
N ALA A 300 -4.11 -16.63 1.87
CA ALA A 300 -3.81 -15.45 2.69
C ALA A 300 -2.32 -15.31 3.01
N GLN A 301 -1.60 -16.44 3.12
CA GLN A 301 -0.14 -16.51 3.30
C GLN A 301 0.66 -16.49 1.98
N GLY A 302 -0.01 -16.28 0.84
CA GLY A 302 0.64 -16.22 -0.47
C GLY A 302 1.11 -17.57 -1.02
N ASN A 303 0.77 -18.69 -0.36
CA ASN A 303 1.06 -20.03 -0.84
C ASN A 303 -0.01 -20.50 -1.83
N PHE A 304 -0.09 -19.80 -2.97
CA PHE A 304 -1.17 -19.97 -3.95
C PHE A 304 -1.25 -21.38 -4.55
N ARG A 305 -0.11 -22.07 -4.70
CA ARG A 305 -0.08 -23.44 -5.23
C ARG A 305 -0.70 -24.43 -4.25
N ALA A 306 -0.35 -24.34 -2.96
CA ALA A 306 -0.97 -25.18 -1.96
C ALA A 306 -2.45 -24.80 -1.77
N ALA A 307 -2.79 -23.52 -1.84
CA ALA A 307 -4.17 -23.04 -1.80
C ALA A 307 -5.03 -23.63 -2.92
N GLU A 308 -4.50 -23.65 -4.16
CA GLU A 308 -5.14 -24.26 -5.32
C GLU A 308 -5.48 -25.72 -5.08
N MET A 309 -4.50 -26.51 -4.59
CA MET A 309 -4.72 -27.92 -4.28
C MET A 309 -5.84 -28.13 -3.27
N GLN A 310 -5.89 -27.30 -2.22
CA GLN A 310 -6.94 -27.39 -1.20
C GLN A 310 -8.31 -26.98 -1.75
N TYR A 311 -8.38 -25.92 -2.57
CA TYR A 311 -9.62 -25.55 -3.25
C TYR A 311 -10.10 -26.59 -4.25
N LEU A 312 -9.19 -27.28 -4.96
CA LEU A 312 -9.54 -28.40 -5.82
C LEU A 312 -10.13 -29.55 -5.01
N SER A 313 -9.54 -29.91 -3.87
CA SER A 313 -10.09 -30.91 -2.95
C SER A 313 -11.50 -30.53 -2.46
N ALA A 314 -11.72 -29.26 -2.09
CA ALA A 314 -13.05 -28.77 -1.70
C ALA A 314 -14.07 -28.90 -2.84
N SER A 315 -13.68 -28.52 -4.06
CA SER A 315 -14.51 -28.61 -5.27
C SER A 315 -14.83 -30.06 -5.64
N LEU A 316 -13.89 -30.99 -5.47
CA LEU A 316 -14.12 -32.42 -5.73
C LEU A 316 -15.16 -33.02 -4.76
N LEU A 317 -15.19 -32.56 -3.51
CA LEU A 317 -16.15 -33.01 -2.50
C LEU A 317 -17.53 -32.35 -2.63
N ASP A 318 -17.62 -31.16 -3.24
CA ASP A 318 -18.86 -30.43 -3.49
C ASP A 318 -18.80 -29.66 -4.84
N ILE A 319 -19.04 -30.41 -5.92
CA ILE A 319 -18.79 -30.01 -7.32
C ILE A 319 -19.61 -28.80 -7.78
N ASN A 320 -20.77 -28.56 -7.16
CA ASN A 320 -21.68 -27.48 -7.57
C ASN A 320 -21.60 -26.25 -6.67
N ASN A 321 -20.57 -26.17 -5.81
CA ASN A 321 -20.39 -25.06 -4.91
C ASN A 321 -19.73 -23.86 -5.60
N LYS A 322 -20.56 -22.87 -5.93
CA LYS A 322 -20.12 -21.61 -6.56
C LYS A 322 -19.06 -20.87 -5.76
N LEU A 323 -18.97 -21.08 -4.44
CA LEU A 323 -17.93 -20.45 -3.63
C LEU A 323 -16.56 -21.03 -3.98
N TYR A 324 -16.45 -22.35 -4.10
CA TYR A 324 -15.20 -23.04 -4.35
C TYR A 324 -14.74 -22.80 -5.79
N GLU A 325 -15.66 -22.79 -6.75
CA GLU A 325 -15.40 -22.38 -8.13
C GLU A 325 -14.84 -20.96 -8.19
N LYS A 326 -15.45 -20.01 -7.46
CA LYS A 326 -14.96 -18.63 -7.40
C LYS A 326 -13.59 -18.52 -6.76
N ALA A 327 -13.28 -19.34 -5.76
CA ALA A 327 -11.97 -19.37 -5.12
C ALA A 327 -10.87 -19.85 -6.10
N LEU A 328 -11.13 -20.93 -6.84
CA LEU A 328 -10.26 -21.40 -7.92
C LEU A 328 -10.09 -20.33 -9.00
N GLY A 329 -11.17 -19.66 -9.42
CA GLY A 329 -11.09 -18.56 -10.38
C GLY A 329 -10.25 -17.37 -9.90
N ASN A 330 -10.21 -17.10 -8.58
CA ASN A 330 -9.32 -16.09 -8.03
C ASN A 330 -7.85 -16.51 -8.11
N ILE A 331 -7.54 -17.78 -7.79
CA ILE A 331 -6.19 -18.32 -7.94
C ILE A 331 -5.74 -18.32 -9.41
N GLN A 332 -6.63 -18.69 -10.33
CA GLN A 332 -6.31 -18.68 -11.76
C GLN A 332 -5.96 -17.28 -12.27
N LYS A 333 -6.67 -16.23 -11.81
CA LYS A 333 -6.33 -14.84 -12.12
C LYS A 333 -4.92 -14.46 -11.64
N ILE A 334 -4.52 -14.97 -10.47
CA ILE A 334 -3.16 -14.77 -9.94
C ILE A 334 -2.13 -15.42 -10.87
N TRP A 335 -2.37 -16.64 -11.32
CA TRP A 335 -1.47 -17.33 -12.25
C TRP A 335 -1.39 -16.66 -13.61
N ILE A 336 -2.51 -16.17 -14.15
CA ILE A 336 -2.54 -15.41 -15.41
C ILE A 336 -1.73 -14.11 -15.27
N ALA A 337 -1.90 -13.38 -14.17
CA ALA A 337 -1.13 -12.17 -13.92
C ALA A 337 0.38 -12.47 -13.84
N LYS A 338 0.78 -13.54 -13.14
CA LYS A 338 2.18 -13.98 -13.10
C LYS A 338 2.71 -14.41 -14.47
N SER A 339 1.94 -15.15 -15.25
CA SER A 339 2.36 -15.57 -16.60
C SER A 339 2.60 -14.38 -17.51
N ASN A 340 1.75 -13.35 -17.45
CA ASN A 340 1.90 -12.15 -18.26
C ASN A 340 3.10 -11.30 -17.82
N SER A 341 3.48 -11.35 -16.53
CA SER A 341 4.67 -10.66 -16.03
C SER A 341 6.01 -11.29 -16.43
N LEU A 342 5.99 -12.52 -16.96
CA LEU A 342 7.18 -13.29 -17.37
C LEU A 342 7.48 -13.17 -18.88
N LEU A 343 6.60 -12.52 -19.65
CA LEU A 343 6.84 -12.26 -21.07
C LEU A 343 7.59 -10.93 -21.19
N PRO A 344 8.83 -10.91 -21.73
CA PRO A 344 9.47 -9.66 -22.08
C PRO A 344 8.66 -8.96 -23.18
N GLU A 345 8.40 -7.65 -23.01
CA GLU A 345 7.94 -6.79 -24.10
C GLU A 345 9.01 -6.60 -25.18
#